data_AF-A0A7C1VGL6-F1
#
_entry.id   AF-A0A7C1VGL6-F1
#
_cell.length_a   1.000
_cell.length_b   1.000
_cell.length_c   1.000
_cell.angle_alpha   90.00
_cell.angle_beta   90.00
_cell.angle_gamma   90.00
#
_symmetry.space_group_name_H-M   'P 1'
#
loop_
_entity.id
_entity.type
_entity.pdbx_description
1 polymer ?
#
loop_
_entity_poly.entity_id
_entity_poly.type
_entity_poly.pdbx_seq_one_letter_code
_entity_poly.pdbx_strand_id
1 'polypeptide(L)'
;MTGAQFITYIKAKLNRLDTNAYEDVRPEEVLMFANDAYKNLILNFDIGNYSPALDKNVILNYLAKMTVISGEIGLTNNAVTIPDHLKIKDLKVFVTKDNESGWMRTRDLDNIESSQREHNEFTKSYPDEPVYRLTDSKIKFEVNDFTCDKIKYEYIKRPVEITEVSDIDFIYMKELQDATVTSLLETLESRRLQSQAVVSKT
;
A
#
# COMPACT_ATOMS: atom_id res chain seq x y z
N MET A 1 3.92 -18.81 -13.93
CA MET A 1 3.29 -19.86 -13.09
C MET A 1 1.82 -19.51 -12.99
N THR A 2 0.89 -20.44 -13.22
CA THR A 2 -0.54 -20.09 -13.09
C THR A 2 -0.96 -19.98 -11.62
N GLY A 3 -2.07 -19.30 -11.34
CA GLY A 3 -2.63 -19.20 -9.98
C GLY A 3 -2.91 -20.56 -9.35
N ALA A 4 -3.48 -21.50 -10.11
CA ALA A 4 -3.66 -22.87 -9.67
C ALA A 4 -2.33 -23.55 -9.27
N GLN A 5 -1.27 -23.38 -10.08
CA GLN A 5 0.06 -23.92 -9.76
C GLN A 5 0.64 -23.27 -8.51
N PHE A 6 0.43 -21.96 -8.33
CA PHE A 6 0.87 -21.24 -7.14
C PHE A 6 0.18 -21.76 -5.88
N ILE A 7 -1.13 -21.98 -5.90
CA ILE A 7 -1.88 -22.56 -4.77
C ILE A 7 -1.29 -23.92 -4.40
N THR A 8 -1.11 -24.82 -5.37
CA THR A 8 -0.50 -26.14 -5.13
C THR A 8 0.89 -26.02 -4.53
N TYR A 9 1.70 -25.08 -5.02
CA TYR A 9 3.04 -24.84 -4.51
C TYR A 9 3.03 -24.35 -3.05
N ILE A 10 2.20 -23.37 -2.69
CA ILE A 10 2.08 -22.85 -1.33
C ILE A 10 1.65 -23.96 -0.36
N LYS A 11 0.63 -24.72 -0.74
CA LYS A 11 0.16 -25.86 0.07
C LYS A 11 1.27 -26.90 0.28
N ALA A 12 2.04 -27.22 -0.76
CA ALA A 12 3.18 -28.13 -0.64
C ALA A 12 4.29 -27.57 0.27
N LYS A 13 4.53 -26.25 0.24
CA LYS A 13 5.47 -25.57 1.15
C LYS A 13 4.98 -25.65 2.60
N LEU A 14 3.70 -25.36 2.86
CA LEU A 14 3.10 -25.46 4.18
C LEU A 14 3.23 -26.87 4.75
N ASN A 15 2.92 -27.90 3.97
CA ASN A 15 3.01 -29.30 4.40
C ASN A 15 4.42 -29.72 4.85
N ARG A 16 5.46 -29.09 4.29
CA ARG A 16 6.85 -29.35 4.69
C ARG A 16 7.22 -28.73 6.03
N LEU A 17 6.55 -27.65 6.41
CA LEU A 17 6.79 -26.93 7.66
C LEU A 17 5.87 -27.43 8.78
N ASP A 18 4.65 -27.81 8.43
CA ASP A 18 3.63 -28.34 9.31
C ASP A 18 2.78 -29.37 8.55
N THR A 19 3.02 -30.64 8.84
CA THR A 19 2.42 -31.78 8.13
C THR A 19 0.89 -31.82 8.21
N ASN A 20 0.29 -31.12 9.18
CA ASN A 20 -1.17 -31.07 9.33
C ASN A 20 -1.77 -29.82 8.66
N ALA A 21 -0.97 -28.83 8.28
CA ALA A 21 -1.45 -27.56 7.74
C ALA A 21 -2.06 -27.66 6.32
N TYR A 22 -1.70 -28.69 5.54
CA TYR A 22 -2.14 -28.83 4.15
C TYR A 22 -3.66 -29.04 4.02
N GLU A 23 -4.24 -29.84 4.91
CA GLU A 23 -5.65 -30.21 4.88
C GLU A 23 -6.55 -29.07 5.40
N ASP A 24 -6.02 -28.23 6.28
CA ASP A 24 -6.73 -27.16 6.95
C ASP A 24 -6.86 -25.87 6.12
N VAL A 25 -6.14 -25.74 5.00
CA VAL A 25 -6.07 -24.50 4.21
C VAL A 25 -6.80 -24.64 2.88
N ARG A 26 -7.80 -23.81 2.65
CA ARG A 26 -8.58 -23.79 1.41
C ARG A 26 -7.90 -22.93 0.32
N PRO A 27 -8.09 -23.23 -0.98
CA PRO A 27 -7.51 -22.45 -2.08
C PRO A 27 -7.81 -20.94 -2.01
N GLU A 28 -9.03 -20.58 -1.65
CA GLU A 28 -9.46 -19.19 -1.50
C GLU A 28 -8.71 -18.46 -0.37
N GLU A 29 -8.34 -19.16 0.70
CA GLU A 29 -7.53 -18.60 1.77
C GLU A 29 -6.11 -18.34 1.27
N VAL A 30 -5.53 -19.27 0.51
CA VAL A 30 -4.22 -19.05 -0.13
C VAL A 30 -4.22 -17.80 -1.01
N LEU A 31 -5.25 -17.63 -1.84
CA LEU A 31 -5.37 -16.45 -2.71
C LEU A 31 -5.57 -15.17 -1.91
N MET A 32 -6.37 -15.20 -0.84
CA MET A 32 -6.56 -14.04 0.04
C MET A 32 -5.23 -13.59 0.65
N PHE A 33 -4.51 -14.51 1.30
CA PHE A 33 -3.21 -14.19 1.92
C PHE A 33 -2.15 -13.82 0.89
N ALA A 34 -2.17 -14.42 -0.30
CA ALA A 34 -1.25 -14.05 -1.38
C ALA A 34 -1.50 -12.62 -1.88
N ASN A 35 -2.76 -12.21 -2.03
CA ASN A 35 -3.10 -10.85 -2.44
C ASN A 35 -2.71 -9.81 -1.39
N ASP A 36 -2.85 -10.14 -0.11
CA ASP A 36 -2.44 -9.25 0.97
C ASP A 36 -0.91 -9.19 1.11
N ALA A 37 -0.22 -10.32 1.01
CA ALA A 37 1.24 -10.37 0.94
C ALA A 37 1.77 -9.55 -0.25
N TYR A 38 1.12 -9.64 -1.41
CA TYR A 38 1.49 -8.88 -2.60
C TYR A 38 1.38 -7.36 -2.36
N LYS A 39 0.26 -6.88 -1.81
CA LYS A 39 0.08 -5.47 -1.43
C LYS A 39 1.15 -5.02 -0.43
N ASN A 40 1.39 -5.81 0.62
CA ASN A 40 2.35 -5.49 1.67
C ASN A 40 3.79 -5.44 1.16
N LEU A 41 4.18 -6.34 0.25
CA LEU A 41 5.50 -6.32 -0.36
C LEU A 41 5.73 -5.04 -1.17
N ILE A 42 4.75 -4.60 -1.96
CA ILE A 42 4.84 -3.32 -2.68
C ILE A 42 5.04 -2.15 -1.71
N LEU A 43 4.27 -2.12 -0.61
CA LEU A 43 4.40 -1.08 0.41
C LEU A 43 5.76 -1.12 1.12
N ASN A 44 6.30 -2.31 1.39
CA ASN A 44 7.63 -2.48 1.97
C ASN A 44 8.73 -1.98 1.03
N PHE A 45 8.63 -2.29 -0.26
CA PHE A 45 9.57 -1.78 -1.25
C PHE A 45 9.51 -0.26 -1.34
N ASP A 46 8.32 0.35 -1.26
CA ASP A 46 8.13 1.80 -1.30
C ASP A 46 8.86 2.53 -0.17
N ILE A 47 8.90 1.95 1.04
CA ILE A 47 9.63 2.51 2.19
C ILE A 47 11.11 2.12 2.21
N GLY A 48 11.60 1.42 1.18
CA GLY A 48 13.00 1.02 1.07
C GLY A 48 13.37 -0.25 1.83
N ASN A 49 12.39 -1.03 2.30
CA ASN A 49 12.62 -2.31 2.95
C ASN A 49 12.71 -3.43 1.90
N TYR A 50 13.91 -3.64 1.37
CA TYR A 50 14.19 -4.64 0.34
C TYR A 50 14.69 -5.95 0.96
N SER A 51 14.22 -7.08 0.42
CA SER A 51 14.84 -8.39 0.67
C SER A 51 16.31 -8.34 0.20
N PRO A 52 17.29 -8.79 1.01
CA PRO A 52 18.68 -8.91 0.57
C PRO A 52 18.88 -9.82 -0.64
N ALA A 53 17.91 -10.70 -0.92
CA ALA A 53 17.94 -11.63 -2.05
C ALA A 53 17.51 -10.98 -3.38
N LEU A 54 16.98 -9.76 -3.35
CA LEU A 54 16.48 -9.05 -4.55
C LEU A 54 17.41 -7.91 -4.94
N ASP A 55 17.59 -7.74 -6.25
CA ASP A 55 18.30 -6.58 -6.79
C ASP A 55 17.44 -5.32 -6.59
N LYS A 56 17.96 -4.38 -5.80
CA LYS A 56 17.35 -3.08 -5.52
C LYS A 56 16.95 -2.33 -6.79
N ASN A 57 17.78 -2.33 -7.83
CA ASN A 57 17.48 -1.62 -9.08
C ASN A 57 16.29 -2.24 -9.80
N VAL A 58 16.17 -3.57 -9.76
CA VAL A 58 15.03 -4.29 -10.37
C VAL A 58 13.74 -3.94 -9.63
N ILE A 59 13.78 -3.85 -8.30
CA ILE A 59 12.61 -3.46 -7.50
C ILE A 59 12.24 -1.98 -7.72
N LEU A 60 13.22 -1.07 -7.76
CA LEU A 60 12.97 0.33 -8.08
C LEU A 60 12.33 0.51 -9.46
N ASN A 61 12.81 -0.23 -10.46
CA ASN A 61 12.22 -0.23 -11.79
C ASN A 61 10.79 -0.79 -11.79
N TYR A 62 10.50 -1.79 -10.95
CA TYR A 62 9.16 -2.33 -10.77
C TYR A 62 8.22 -1.30 -10.11
N LEU A 63 8.66 -0.67 -9.02
CA LEU A 63 7.91 0.39 -8.34
C LEU A 63 7.60 1.55 -9.29
N ALA A 64 8.59 1.98 -10.09
CA ALA A 64 8.39 3.04 -11.07
C ALA A 64 7.27 2.72 -12.09
N LYS A 65 7.10 1.45 -12.48
CA LYS A 65 6.00 1.00 -13.36
C LYS A 65 4.64 0.97 -12.65
N MET A 66 4.65 0.78 -11.34
CA MET A 66 3.45 0.79 -10.49
C MET A 66 3.01 2.22 -10.12
N THR A 67 3.94 3.17 -10.14
CA THR A 67 3.69 4.58 -9.85
C THR A 67 3.03 5.30 -11.03
N VAL A 68 2.03 6.13 -10.73
CA VAL A 68 1.38 7.05 -11.67
C VAL A 68 1.52 8.46 -11.16
N ILE A 69 1.97 9.35 -12.05
CA ILE A 69 1.98 10.78 -11.83
C ILE A 69 0.77 11.37 -12.55
N SER A 70 -0.17 11.91 -11.79
CA SER A 70 -1.32 12.60 -12.34
C SER A 70 -0.96 14.01 -12.79
N GLY A 71 -1.54 14.43 -13.91
CA GLY A 71 -1.59 15.83 -14.30
C GLY A 71 -2.48 16.67 -13.36
N GLU A 72 -2.70 17.93 -13.73
CA GLU A 72 -3.60 18.84 -13.02
C GLU A 72 -5.04 18.36 -13.11
N ILE A 73 -5.67 18.11 -11.97
CA ILE A 73 -7.09 17.77 -11.88
C ILE A 73 -7.83 18.86 -11.12
N GLY A 74 -8.88 19.42 -11.73
CA GLY A 74 -9.74 20.39 -11.07
C GLY A 74 -10.53 19.79 -9.91
N LEU A 75 -10.74 20.56 -8.87
CA LEU A 75 -11.58 20.20 -7.73
C LEU A 75 -13.01 20.69 -7.96
N THR A 76 -13.99 19.95 -7.45
CA THR A 76 -15.39 20.39 -7.36
C THR A 76 -15.80 20.33 -5.90
N ASN A 77 -16.23 21.47 -5.32
CA ASN A 77 -16.52 21.59 -3.88
C ASN A 77 -15.35 21.12 -3.00
N ASN A 78 -14.12 21.55 -3.33
CA ASN A 78 -12.89 21.17 -2.63
C ASN A 78 -12.67 19.64 -2.57
N ALA A 79 -13.23 18.88 -3.51
CA ALA A 79 -13.11 17.43 -3.54
C ALA A 79 -12.90 16.90 -4.96
N VAL A 80 -12.30 15.71 -5.05
CA VAL A 80 -12.16 14.96 -6.30
C VAL A 80 -12.07 13.47 -6.03
N THR A 81 -12.68 12.68 -6.91
CA THR A 81 -12.54 11.23 -6.92
C THR A 81 -11.21 10.86 -7.54
N ILE A 82 -10.41 10.06 -6.83
CA ILE A 82 -9.17 9.53 -7.36
C ILE A 82 -9.35 8.09 -7.83
N PRO A 83 -8.58 7.64 -8.84
CA PRO A 83 -8.58 6.24 -9.27
C PRO A 83 -8.25 5.29 -8.11
N ASP A 84 -8.61 4.01 -8.28
CA ASP A 84 -8.20 2.98 -7.33
C ASP A 84 -6.67 2.92 -7.23
N HIS A 85 -6.19 2.98 -6.00
CA HIS A 85 -4.79 3.12 -5.64
C HIS A 85 -4.50 2.33 -4.38
N LEU A 86 -3.23 1.96 -4.24
CA LEU A 86 -2.71 1.32 -3.03
C LEU A 86 -2.28 2.37 -2.00
N LYS A 87 -1.55 3.40 -2.45
CA LYS A 87 -0.99 4.47 -1.60
C LYS A 87 -0.81 5.75 -2.41
N ILE A 88 -1.16 6.89 -1.85
CA ILE A 88 -0.78 8.21 -2.38
C ILE A 88 0.64 8.53 -1.90
N LYS A 89 1.52 8.87 -2.85
CA LYS A 89 2.94 9.17 -2.64
C LYS A 89 3.18 10.64 -2.34
N ASP A 90 2.65 11.49 -3.21
CA ASP A 90 2.72 12.95 -3.09
C ASP A 90 1.37 13.54 -3.50
N LEU A 91 0.99 14.63 -2.86
CA LEU A 91 -0.21 15.40 -3.18
C LEU A 91 0.07 16.87 -2.96
N LYS A 92 -0.12 17.65 -4.02
CA LYS A 92 -0.08 19.09 -4.01
C LYS A 92 -1.44 19.63 -4.41
N VAL A 93 -1.81 20.74 -3.79
CA VAL A 93 -3.06 21.43 -4.05
C VAL A 93 -2.77 22.87 -4.39
N PHE A 94 -3.51 23.40 -5.34
CA PHE A 94 -3.46 24.80 -5.70
C PHE A 94 -4.49 25.54 -4.86
N VAL A 95 -4.00 26.46 -4.03
CA VAL A 95 -4.80 27.24 -3.11
C VAL A 95 -4.86 28.68 -3.58
N THR A 96 -6.04 29.28 -3.46
CA THR A 96 -6.26 30.71 -3.70
C THR A 96 -6.83 31.35 -2.42
N LYS A 97 -6.17 32.40 -1.94
CA LYS A 97 -6.56 33.20 -0.77
C LYS A 97 -6.24 34.68 -1.02
N ASP A 98 -7.21 35.57 -0.82
CA ASP A 98 -7.01 37.03 -0.90
C ASP A 98 -6.26 37.52 -2.16
N ASN A 99 -6.54 36.91 -3.32
CA ASN A 99 -5.89 37.13 -4.63
C ASN A 99 -4.44 36.65 -4.77
N GLU A 100 -3.89 35.96 -3.77
CA GLU A 100 -2.66 35.18 -3.90
C GLU A 100 -3.02 33.72 -4.21
N SER A 101 -2.29 33.12 -5.16
CA SER A 101 -2.47 31.72 -5.52
C SER A 101 -1.15 30.99 -5.62
N GLY A 102 -1.10 29.73 -5.17
CA GLY A 102 0.12 28.94 -5.18
C GLY A 102 -0.11 27.44 -5.06
N TRP A 103 0.88 26.67 -5.52
CA TRP A 103 0.95 25.24 -5.23
C TRP A 103 1.49 25.03 -3.82
N MET A 104 0.68 24.38 -2.98
CA MET A 104 1.03 24.01 -1.62
C MET A 104 1.12 22.48 -1.53
N ARG A 105 2.10 21.98 -0.78
CA ARG A 105 2.12 20.58 -0.39
C ARG A 105 1.04 20.32 0.64
N THR A 106 0.54 19.10 0.66
CA THR A 106 -0.47 18.67 1.64
C THR A 106 0.11 17.73 2.70
N ARG A 107 1.37 17.34 2.55
CA ARG A 107 2.22 16.59 3.49
C ARG A 107 3.68 16.93 3.25
N ASP A 108 4.50 16.82 4.29
CA ASP A 108 5.94 16.71 4.12
C ASP A 108 6.28 15.44 3.33
N LEU A 109 7.25 15.54 2.41
CA LEU A 109 7.79 14.37 1.72
C LEU A 109 8.40 13.45 2.79
N ASP A 110 7.90 12.22 2.85
CA ASP A 110 8.33 11.18 3.79
C ASP A 110 9.73 10.69 3.39
N ASN A 111 10.75 11.49 3.72
CA ASN A 111 12.15 11.24 3.43
C ASN A 111 12.91 11.19 4.75
N ILE A 112 13.76 10.17 4.92
CA ILE A 112 14.62 9.93 6.11
C ILE A 112 15.48 11.17 6.50
N GLU A 113 15.66 12.14 5.60
CA GLU A 113 16.48 13.34 5.76
C GLU A 113 15.75 14.61 6.22
N SER A 114 14.42 14.61 6.38
CA SER A 114 13.64 15.83 6.68
C SER A 114 13.78 16.35 8.12
N SER A 115 14.59 15.73 8.98
CA SER A 115 14.74 16.16 10.37
C SER A 115 15.61 17.40 10.57
N GLN A 116 16.39 17.88 9.58
CA GLN A 116 17.38 18.96 9.82
C GLN A 116 17.70 19.94 8.67
N ARG A 117 16.78 20.28 7.74
CA ARG A 117 17.08 21.35 6.76
C ARG A 117 15.94 22.35 6.58
N GLU A 118 16.32 23.62 6.71
CA GLU A 118 15.54 24.86 6.58
C GLU A 118 14.82 24.98 5.22
N HIS A 119 13.77 24.21 4.99
CA HIS A 119 12.84 24.45 3.88
C HIS A 119 11.51 24.95 4.45
N ASN A 120 11.38 26.26 4.60
CA ASN A 120 10.14 26.89 5.06
C ASN A 120 9.38 27.45 3.86
N GLU A 121 8.42 26.68 3.32
CA GLU A 121 7.52 27.13 2.24
C GLU A 121 6.53 28.24 2.74
N PHE A 122 6.58 28.62 4.04
CA PHE A 122 5.68 29.55 4.73
C PHE A 122 6.35 30.46 5.81
N THR A 123 7.44 31.18 5.52
CA THR A 123 7.90 32.27 6.43
C THR A 123 6.91 33.45 6.54
N LYS A 124 5.71 33.35 5.96
CA LYS A 124 4.54 34.12 6.40
C LYS A 124 3.60 33.20 7.16
N SER A 125 3.53 33.45 8.46
CA SER A 125 2.52 32.97 9.40
C SER A 125 1.12 33.10 8.83
N TYR A 126 0.62 32.01 8.26
CA TYR A 126 -0.78 31.77 7.99
C TYR A 126 -1.18 30.49 8.71
N PRO A 127 -2.36 30.43 9.35
CA PRO A 127 -2.84 29.25 10.07
C PRO A 127 -3.25 28.06 9.15
N ASP A 128 -2.73 27.98 7.91
CA ASP A 128 -3.49 27.60 6.71
C ASP A 128 -2.85 26.49 5.82
N GLU A 129 -2.44 25.35 6.36
CA GLU A 129 -2.09 24.20 5.49
C GLU A 129 -3.37 23.43 5.06
N PRO A 130 -3.58 23.16 3.76
CA PRO A 130 -4.74 22.41 3.29
C PRO A 130 -4.66 20.94 3.72
N VAL A 131 -5.38 20.61 4.80
CA VAL A 131 -5.54 19.23 5.27
C VAL A 131 -6.59 18.53 4.41
N TYR A 132 -6.24 17.35 3.89
CA TYR A 132 -7.18 16.50 3.17
C TYR A 132 -7.55 15.26 3.97
N ARG A 133 -8.78 14.80 3.75
CA ARG A 133 -9.25 13.48 4.17
C ARG A 133 -9.46 12.59 2.96
N LEU A 134 -9.16 11.31 3.14
CA LEU A 134 -9.53 10.25 2.21
C LEU A 134 -10.87 9.67 2.67
N THR A 135 -11.92 9.91 1.90
CA THR A 135 -13.28 9.42 2.16
C THR A 135 -13.83 8.81 0.89
N ASP A 136 -14.19 7.52 0.91
CA ASP A 136 -14.82 6.82 -0.22
C ASP A 136 -14.11 7.03 -1.57
N SER A 137 -12.79 6.82 -1.60
CA SER A 137 -11.93 7.04 -2.79
C SER A 137 -11.94 8.48 -3.32
N LYS A 138 -12.33 9.44 -2.48
CA LYS A 138 -12.23 10.87 -2.75
C LYS A 138 -11.20 11.52 -1.84
N ILE A 139 -10.48 12.46 -2.39
CA ILE A 139 -9.73 13.46 -1.63
C ILE A 139 -10.69 14.61 -1.40
N LYS A 140 -10.88 15.00 -0.14
CA LYS A 140 -11.65 16.19 0.24
C LYS A 140 -10.80 17.09 1.12
N PHE A 141 -10.72 18.37 0.78
CA PHE A 141 -10.05 19.37 1.59
C PHE A 141 -11.03 20.04 2.55
N GLU A 142 -10.64 20.15 3.82
CA GLU A 142 -11.38 20.88 4.84
C GLU A 142 -10.80 22.29 4.94
N VAL A 143 -11.52 23.28 4.42
CA VAL A 143 -11.02 24.66 4.27
C VAL A 143 -12.12 25.64 4.65
N ASN A 144 -11.77 26.69 5.39
CA ASN A 144 -12.68 27.74 5.85
C ASN A 144 -12.41 29.10 5.17
N ASP A 145 -11.14 29.44 4.97
CA ASP A 145 -10.72 30.80 4.59
C ASP A 145 -9.98 30.89 3.24
N PHE A 146 -9.95 29.80 2.47
CA PHE A 146 -9.33 29.74 1.14
C PHE A 146 -10.00 28.70 0.24
N THR A 147 -9.80 28.81 -1.07
CA THR A 147 -10.33 27.84 -2.04
C THR A 147 -9.25 26.88 -2.53
N CYS A 148 -9.61 25.62 -2.72
CA CYS A 148 -8.76 24.64 -3.38
C CYS A 148 -9.27 24.43 -4.81
N ASP A 149 -8.48 24.82 -5.80
CA ASP A 149 -8.95 24.87 -7.19
C ASP A 149 -8.61 23.60 -7.98
N LYS A 150 -7.41 23.05 -7.74
CA LYS A 150 -6.89 21.89 -8.47
C LYS A 150 -5.82 21.15 -7.67
N ILE A 151 -5.58 19.90 -8.03
CA ILE A 151 -4.54 19.05 -7.43
C ILE A 151 -3.57 18.47 -8.46
N LYS A 152 -2.39 18.10 -7.98
CA LYS A 152 -1.43 17.19 -8.62
C LYS A 152 -1.08 16.12 -7.61
N TYR A 153 -1.00 14.87 -8.03
CA TYR A 153 -0.66 13.79 -7.12
C TYR A 153 0.10 12.68 -7.82
N GLU A 154 0.84 11.94 -7.01
CA GLU A 154 1.51 10.70 -7.35
C GLU A 154 0.92 9.59 -6.52
N TYR A 155 0.69 8.42 -7.10
CA TYR A 155 0.19 7.26 -6.36
C TYR A 155 0.76 5.95 -6.90
N ILE A 156 0.79 4.93 -6.04
CA ILE A 156 1.06 3.55 -6.40
C ILE A 156 -0.25 2.88 -6.76
N LYS A 157 -0.35 2.29 -7.95
CA LYS A 157 -1.53 1.52 -8.38
C LYS A 157 -1.78 0.35 -7.44
N ARG A 158 -3.06 0.02 -7.25
CA ARG A 158 -3.40 -1.29 -6.66
C ARG A 158 -2.93 -2.39 -7.62
N PRO A 159 -2.18 -3.40 -7.13
CA PRO A 159 -1.82 -4.53 -7.96
C PRO A 159 -3.07 -5.29 -8.43
N VAL A 160 -3.00 -5.87 -9.62
CA VAL A 160 -4.04 -6.77 -10.12
C VAL A 160 -4.09 -8.00 -9.23
N GLU A 161 -5.29 -8.35 -8.78
CA GLU A 161 -5.47 -9.49 -7.88
C GLU A 161 -5.07 -10.81 -8.54
N ILE A 162 -4.38 -11.64 -7.75
CA ILE A 162 -4.06 -13.00 -8.08
C ILE A 162 -5.34 -13.83 -7.96
N THR A 163 -5.72 -14.47 -9.04
CA THR A 163 -6.84 -15.41 -9.17
C THR A 163 -6.30 -16.77 -9.58
N GLU A 164 -7.13 -17.82 -9.56
CA GLU A 164 -6.73 -19.16 -9.99
C GLU A 164 -6.25 -19.22 -11.44
N VAL A 165 -6.76 -18.33 -12.30
CA VAL A 165 -6.42 -18.25 -13.72
C VAL A 165 -5.36 -17.21 -14.04
N SER A 166 -4.91 -16.43 -13.05
CA SER A 166 -3.88 -15.42 -13.25
C SER A 166 -2.56 -16.08 -13.66
N ASP A 167 -1.88 -15.50 -14.64
CA ASP A 167 -0.47 -15.79 -14.87
C ASP A 167 0.38 -14.95 -13.91
N ILE A 168 1.04 -15.65 -12.99
CA ILE A 168 1.87 -15.07 -11.96
C ILE A 168 3.33 -15.20 -12.39
N ASP A 169 3.93 -14.05 -12.68
CA ASP A 169 5.36 -13.93 -12.98
C ASP A 169 5.88 -12.62 -12.42
N PHE A 170 6.20 -12.64 -11.12
CA PHE A 170 6.72 -11.50 -10.40
C PHE A 170 8.21 -11.68 -10.12
N ILE A 171 8.97 -10.59 -10.21
CA ILE A 171 10.41 -10.55 -9.92
C ILE A 171 10.75 -10.95 -8.47
N TYR A 172 9.80 -10.86 -7.54
CA TYR A 172 9.90 -11.22 -6.12
C TYR A 172 9.02 -12.43 -5.77
N MET A 173 8.85 -13.37 -6.72
CA MET A 173 8.00 -14.54 -6.56
C MET A 173 8.32 -15.33 -5.27
N LYS A 174 9.60 -15.45 -4.92
CA LYS A 174 10.02 -16.18 -3.73
C LYS A 174 9.54 -15.47 -2.45
N GLU A 175 9.74 -14.16 -2.36
CA GLU A 175 9.29 -13.32 -1.25
C GLU A 175 7.76 -13.34 -1.13
N LEU A 176 7.04 -13.31 -2.25
CA LEU A 176 5.59 -13.46 -2.26
C LEU A 176 5.16 -14.81 -1.67
N GLN A 177 5.81 -15.90 -2.10
CA GLN A 177 5.52 -17.23 -1.58
C GLN A 177 5.82 -17.34 -0.09
N ASP A 178 6.98 -16.86 0.34
CA ASP A 178 7.42 -16.93 1.73
C ASP A 178 6.49 -16.10 2.64
N ALA A 179 6.15 -14.87 2.24
CA ALA A 179 5.20 -14.03 2.97
C ALA A 179 3.80 -14.67 3.05
N THR A 180 3.31 -15.27 1.96
CA THR A 180 2.02 -15.98 1.95
C THR A 180 2.03 -17.16 2.94
N VAL A 181 3.11 -17.95 2.93
CA VAL A 181 3.26 -19.11 3.83
C VAL A 181 3.34 -18.65 5.28
N THR A 182 4.11 -17.61 5.59
CA THR A 182 4.23 -17.07 6.95
C THR A 182 2.86 -16.64 7.49
N SER A 183 2.09 -15.84 6.74
CA SER A 183 0.77 -15.38 7.20
C SER A 183 -0.23 -16.53 7.38
N LEU A 184 -0.15 -17.57 6.54
CA LEU A 184 -0.97 -18.77 6.69
C LEU A 184 -0.61 -19.54 7.97
N LEU A 185 0.68 -19.72 8.26
CA LEU A 185 1.13 -20.41 9.48
C LEU A 185 0.71 -19.65 10.75
N GLU A 186 0.88 -18.33 10.79
CA GLU A 186 0.46 -17.49 11.92
C GLU A 186 -1.05 -17.60 12.16
N THR A 187 -1.83 -17.65 11.07
CA THR A 187 -3.29 -17.83 11.14
C THR A 187 -3.66 -19.21 11.67
N LEU A 188 -3.00 -20.27 11.20
CA LEU A 188 -3.23 -21.63 11.65
C LEU A 188 -2.85 -21.82 13.13
N GLU A 189 -1.73 -21.26 13.57
CA GLU A 189 -1.31 -21.26 14.97
C GLU A 189 -2.35 -20.55 15.85
N SER A 190 -2.82 -19.38 15.41
CA SER A 190 -3.87 -18.64 16.11
C SER A 190 -5.17 -19.45 16.25
N ARG A 191 -5.59 -20.15 15.18
CA ARG A 191 -6.77 -21.04 15.22
C ARG A 191 -6.58 -22.19 16.22
N ARG A 192 -5.40 -22.80 16.21
CA ARG A 192 -5.07 -23.91 17.13
C ARG A 192 -5.08 -23.45 18.58
N LEU A 193 -4.47 -22.30 18.89
CA LEU A 193 -4.49 -21.72 20.24
C LEU A 193 -5.91 -21.41 20.72
N GLN A 194 -6.78 -20.91 19.86
CA GLN A 194 -8.19 -20.68 20.19
C GLN A 194 -9.00 -21.96 20.38
N SER A 195 -8.61 -23.04 19.68
CA SER A 195 -9.27 -24.36 19.80
C SER A 195 -8.84 -25.17 21.01
N GLN A 196 -7.74 -24.79 21.69
CA GLN A 196 -7.33 -25.44 22.94
C GLN A 196 -8.32 -25.07 24.05
N ALA A 197 -8.98 -26.08 24.62
CA ALA A 197 -9.83 -25.87 25.78
C ALA A 197 -9.01 -25.24 26.92
N VAL A 198 -9.51 -24.17 27.51
CA VAL A 198 -8.92 -23.57 28.72
C VAL A 198 -8.93 -24.64 29.80
N VAL A 199 -7.79 -25.28 30.03
CA VAL A 199 -7.61 -26.16 31.19
C VAL A 199 -7.60 -25.22 32.39
N SER A 200 -8.80 -25.02 32.95
CA SER A 200 -9.00 -24.34 34.23
C SER A 200 -8.04 -24.98 35.24
N LYS A 201 -7.12 -24.17 35.78
CA LYS A 201 -6.31 -24.55 36.93
C LYS A 201 -7.27 -24.77 38.10
N THR A 202 -7.62 -26.01 38.37
CA THR A 202 -8.06 -26.48 39.69
C THR A 202 -6.88 -26.57 40.63
#